data_AF-A0A2I8VGY3-F1
#
_entry.id   AF-A0A2I8VGY3-F1
#
_cell.length_a   1.000
_cell.length_b   1.000
_cell.length_c   1.000
_cell.angle_alpha   90.00
_cell.angle_beta   90.00
_cell.angle_gamma   90.00
#
_symmetry.space_group_name_H-M   'P 1'
#
loop_
_entity.id
_entity.type
_entity.pdbx_description
1 polymer ?
#
loop_
_entity_poly.entity_id
_entity_poly.type
_entity_poly.pdbx_seq_one_letter_code
_entity_poly.pdbx_strand_id
1 'polypeptide(L)'
;MANETNEIFDRDTILDLVVNIIPLFIIFFFIVAFIVFNPFGVETLATGIQFGLLIAPFILLAILTYISGKAISGAEKNYTVYLPGQATVSGAKPLHDLEAEAEGDEPQLEAGDEQSETES
;
A
#
# COMPACT_ATOMS: atom_id res chain seq x y z
N MET A 1 5.61 -7.47 27.18
CA MET A 1 4.54 -7.89 26.26
C MET A 1 4.10 -6.63 25.51
N ALA A 2 4.60 -6.43 24.30
CA ALA A 2 4.32 -5.25 23.48
C ALA A 2 3.92 -5.75 22.09
N ASN A 3 2.65 -5.61 21.74
CA ASN A 3 2.12 -5.93 20.42
C ASN A 3 0.81 -5.15 20.19
N GLU A 4 0.87 -3.82 20.00
CA GLU A 4 -0.38 -3.05 19.70
C GLU A 4 -0.26 -1.89 18.69
N THR A 5 0.90 -1.53 18.13
CA THR A 5 1.01 -0.27 17.35
C THR A 5 1.05 -0.41 15.82
N ASN A 6 1.14 -1.63 15.26
CA ASN A 6 1.21 -1.83 13.81
C ASN A 6 -0.13 -2.16 13.13
N GLU A 7 -1.21 -2.41 13.89
CA GLU A 7 -2.45 -2.95 13.27
C GLU A 7 -3.46 -1.88 12.83
N ILE A 8 -3.39 -0.65 13.36
CA ILE A 8 -4.38 0.38 13.06
C ILE A 8 -4.21 0.99 11.65
N PHE A 9 -2.98 1.16 11.19
CA PHE A 9 -2.68 1.80 9.89
C PHE A 9 -2.89 0.84 8.70
N ASP A 10 -2.69 -0.45 8.93
CA ASP A 10 -3.01 -1.50 7.95
C ASP A 10 -4.53 -1.65 7.81
N ARG A 11 -5.26 -1.65 8.93
CA ARG A 11 -6.71 -1.89 8.91
C ARG A 11 -7.47 -0.78 8.24
N ASP A 12 -7.18 0.49 8.52
CA ASP A 12 -7.91 1.61 7.94
C ASP A 12 -7.57 1.82 6.44
N THR A 13 -6.29 1.70 6.07
CA THR A 13 -5.85 1.78 4.67
C THR A 13 -6.41 0.63 3.82
N ILE A 14 -6.33 -0.61 4.34
CA ILE A 14 -6.87 -1.77 3.65
C ILE A 14 -8.40 -1.68 3.60
N LEU A 15 -9.07 -1.16 4.64
CA LEU A 15 -10.52 -1.01 4.64
C LEU A 15 -10.97 -0.06 3.52
N ASP A 16 -10.33 1.09 3.36
CA ASP A 16 -10.69 2.04 2.31
C ASP A 16 -10.43 1.49 0.90
N LEU A 17 -9.32 0.76 0.71
CA LEU A 17 -8.99 0.13 -0.56
C LEU A 17 -9.96 -1.03 -0.89
N VAL A 18 -10.27 -1.87 0.11
CA VAL A 18 -11.18 -3.01 -0.04
C VAL A 18 -12.63 -2.56 -0.29
N VAL A 19 -13.09 -1.49 0.38
CA VAL A 19 -14.44 -0.92 0.18
C VAL A 19 -14.65 -0.49 -1.29
N ASN A 20 -13.59 -0.12 -2.01
CA ASN A 20 -13.65 0.24 -3.44
C ASN A 20 -13.44 -0.98 -4.37
N ILE A 21 -12.58 -1.92 -3.98
CA ILE A 21 -12.31 -3.16 -4.75
C ILE A 21 -13.53 -4.09 -4.78
N ILE A 22 -14.32 -4.19 -3.70
CA ILE A 22 -15.49 -5.07 -3.66
C ILE A 22 -16.52 -4.68 -4.75
N PRO A 23 -16.97 -3.40 -4.85
CA PRO A 23 -17.80 -2.92 -5.96
C PRO A 23 -17.23 -3.22 -7.35
N LEU A 24 -15.92 -3.05 -7.53
CA LEU A 24 -15.26 -3.32 -8.82
C LEU A 24 -15.36 -4.80 -9.18
N PHE A 25 -15.11 -5.70 -8.23
CA PHE A 25 -15.18 -7.14 -8.43
C PHE A 25 -16.60 -7.61 -8.77
N ILE A 26 -17.62 -7.14 -8.06
CA ILE A 26 -19.01 -7.53 -8.35
C ILE A 26 -19.43 -7.07 -9.76
N ILE A 27 -19.06 -5.85 -10.18
CA ILE A 27 -19.41 -5.35 -11.51
C ILE A 27 -18.68 -6.16 -12.58
N PHE A 28 -17.39 -6.44 -12.39
CA PHE A 28 -16.62 -7.29 -13.29
C PHE A 28 -17.25 -8.67 -13.46
N PHE A 29 -17.66 -9.29 -12.34
CA PHE A 29 -18.36 -10.56 -12.36
C PHE A 29 -19.64 -10.50 -13.20
N PHE A 30 -20.47 -9.46 -13.03
CA PHE A 30 -21.69 -9.29 -13.83
C PHE A 30 -21.40 -9.05 -15.31
N ILE A 31 -20.36 -8.29 -15.65
CA ILE A 31 -19.94 -8.11 -17.04
C ILE A 31 -19.63 -9.48 -17.68
N VAL A 32 -18.82 -10.32 -17.01
CA VAL A 32 -18.49 -11.66 -17.50
C VAL A 32 -19.74 -12.53 -17.57
N ALA A 33 -20.59 -12.53 -16.54
CA ALA A 33 -21.82 -13.31 -16.52
C ALA A 33 -22.76 -12.92 -17.67
N PHE A 34 -22.90 -11.64 -17.98
CA PHE A 34 -23.75 -11.17 -19.08
C PHE A 34 -23.18 -11.44 -20.47
N ILE A 35 -21.85 -11.54 -20.60
CA ILE A 35 -21.22 -12.03 -21.82
C ILE A 35 -21.56 -13.52 -22.04
N VAL A 36 -21.55 -14.33 -20.99
CA VAL A 36 -21.77 -15.78 -21.09
C VAL A 36 -23.25 -16.17 -21.23
N PHE A 37 -24.12 -15.58 -20.40
CA PHE A 37 -25.53 -16.00 -20.30
C PHE A 37 -26.51 -15.13 -21.09
N ASN A 38 -26.08 -13.96 -21.58
CA ASN A 38 -26.86 -12.95 -22.32
C ASN A 38 -28.39 -12.96 -22.04
N PRO A 39 -28.84 -12.43 -20.87
CA PRO A 39 -30.23 -12.50 -20.47
C PRO A 39 -31.17 -11.52 -21.21
N PHE A 40 -30.64 -10.46 -21.84
CA PHE A 40 -31.43 -9.41 -22.49
C PHE A 40 -31.40 -9.47 -24.03
N GLY A 41 -30.78 -10.49 -24.60
CA GLY A 41 -30.75 -10.73 -26.05
C GLY A 41 -29.72 -9.88 -26.81
N VAL A 42 -29.93 -9.72 -28.13
CA VAL A 42 -29.02 -9.00 -29.03
C VAL A 42 -29.54 -7.62 -29.45
N GLU A 43 -30.59 -7.13 -28.77
CA GLU A 43 -31.16 -5.81 -29.04
C GLU A 43 -30.16 -4.71 -28.66
N THR A 44 -29.58 -4.06 -29.67
CA THR A 44 -28.45 -3.13 -29.54
C THR A 44 -28.68 -2.03 -28.49
N LEU A 45 -29.90 -1.50 -28.41
CA LEU A 45 -30.23 -0.44 -27.45
C LEU A 45 -30.25 -0.95 -26.01
N ALA A 46 -30.88 -2.10 -25.77
CA ALA A 46 -30.98 -2.68 -24.42
C ALA A 46 -29.60 -3.13 -23.91
N THR A 47 -28.85 -3.86 -24.76
CA THR A 47 -27.50 -4.33 -24.45
C THR A 47 -26.54 -3.15 -24.25
N GLY A 48 -26.66 -2.09 -25.06
CA GLY A 48 -25.85 -0.88 -24.92
C GLY A 48 -26.10 -0.15 -23.60
N ILE A 49 -27.37 0.00 -23.18
CA ILE A 49 -27.71 0.62 -21.89
C ILE A 49 -27.22 -0.25 -20.72
N GLN A 50 -27.42 -1.57 -20.79
CA GLN A 50 -26.97 -2.51 -19.76
C GLN A 50 -25.46 -2.43 -19.54
N PHE A 51 -24.66 -2.60 -20.60
CA PHE A 51 -23.21 -2.50 -20.49
C PHE A 51 -22.76 -1.09 -20.17
N GLY A 52 -23.44 -0.05 -20.67
CA GLY A 52 -23.16 1.34 -20.29
C GLY A 52 -23.30 1.56 -18.78
N LEU A 53 -24.36 1.05 -18.17
CA LEU A 53 -24.61 1.14 -16.72
C LEU A 53 -23.64 0.31 -15.88
N LEU A 54 -22.95 -0.68 -16.44
CA LEU A 54 -21.93 -1.46 -15.74
C LEU A 54 -20.53 -0.89 -15.96
N ILE A 55 -20.17 -0.62 -17.22
CA ILE A 55 -18.83 -0.17 -17.62
C ILE A 55 -18.58 1.26 -17.13
N ALA A 56 -19.56 2.16 -17.19
CA ALA A 56 -19.37 3.53 -16.73
C ALA A 56 -18.98 3.62 -15.24
N PRO A 57 -19.74 3.04 -14.29
CA PRO A 57 -19.30 3.02 -12.89
C PRO A 57 -18.06 2.15 -12.68
N PHE A 58 -17.85 1.08 -13.45
CA PHE A 58 -16.63 0.28 -13.36
C PHE A 58 -15.37 1.11 -13.63
N ILE A 59 -15.35 1.86 -14.74
CA ILE A 59 -14.21 2.70 -15.12
C ILE A 59 -14.02 3.82 -14.10
N LEU A 60 -15.11 4.49 -13.71
CA LEU A 60 -15.03 5.59 -12.75
C LEU A 60 -14.46 5.10 -11.41
N LEU A 61 -15.00 4.00 -10.87
CA LEU A 61 -14.52 3.41 -9.62
C LEU A 61 -13.10 2.86 -9.75
N ALA A 62 -12.72 2.25 -10.87
CA ALA A 62 -11.35 1.80 -11.10
C ALA A 62 -10.35 2.96 -11.07
N ILE A 63 -10.69 4.09 -11.70
CA ILE A 63 -9.86 5.30 -11.67
C ILE A 63 -9.76 5.83 -10.23
N LEU A 64 -10.89 5.95 -9.52
CA LEU A 64 -10.90 6.41 -8.12
C LEU A 64 -10.06 5.49 -7.23
N THR A 65 -10.26 4.18 -7.33
CA THR A 65 -9.52 3.15 -6.58
C THR A 65 -8.01 3.26 -6.85
N TYR A 66 -7.61 3.43 -8.11
CA TYR A 66 -6.21 3.58 -8.48
C TYR A 66 -5.60 4.86 -7.91
N ILE A 67 -6.30 5.99 -8.01
CA ILE A 67 -5.84 7.27 -7.45
C ILE A 67 -5.73 7.17 -5.93
N SER A 68 -6.72 6.59 -5.26
CA SER A 68 -6.69 6.36 -3.80
C SER A 68 -5.49 5.51 -3.41
N GLY A 69 -5.31 4.34 -4.02
CA GLY A 69 -4.17 3.46 -3.72
C GLY A 69 -2.82 4.14 -3.97
N LYS A 70 -2.69 4.87 -5.09
CA LYS A 70 -1.46 5.60 -5.43
C LYS A 70 -1.16 6.74 -4.47
N ALA A 71 -2.18 7.47 -4.01
CA ALA A 71 -2.01 8.55 -3.05
C ALA A 71 -1.52 8.03 -1.70
N ILE A 72 -2.03 6.88 -1.27
CA ILE A 72 -1.71 6.29 0.04
C ILE A 72 -0.26 5.79 0.07
N SER A 73 0.19 5.02 -0.92
CA SER A 73 1.61 4.59 -1.02
C SER A 73 2.60 5.75 -1.16
N GLY A 74 2.13 6.93 -1.60
CA GLY A 74 2.94 8.16 -1.67
C GLY A 74 3.02 8.93 -0.35
N ALA A 75 1.95 8.89 0.46
CA ALA A 75 1.88 9.54 1.75
C ALA A 75 2.78 8.84 2.79
N GLU A 76 2.92 7.52 2.71
CA GLU A 76 3.81 6.72 3.57
C GLU A 76 5.27 7.18 3.48
N LYS A 77 5.74 7.60 2.30
CA LYS A 77 7.12 8.05 2.08
C LYS A 77 7.45 9.40 2.70
N ASN A 78 6.45 10.16 3.15
CA ASN A 78 6.63 11.52 3.67
C ASN A 78 6.22 11.65 5.14
N TYR A 79 5.91 10.55 5.82
CA TYR A 79 5.57 10.62 7.23
C TYR A 79 6.85 10.69 8.06
N THR A 80 7.13 11.88 8.62
CA THR A 80 8.25 12.09 9.55
C THR A 80 7.88 11.48 10.89
N VAL A 81 8.07 10.17 11.04
CA VAL A 81 7.97 9.50 12.33
C VAL A 81 9.30 9.64 13.06
N TYR A 82 9.31 10.29 14.21
CA TYR A 82 10.47 10.32 15.10
C TYR A 82 10.44 9.13 16.05
N LEU A 83 11.60 8.66 16.52
CA LEU A 83 11.63 7.65 17.58
C LEU A 83 10.90 8.16 18.84
N PRO A 84 10.21 7.27 19.58
CA PRO A 84 9.60 7.60 20.86
C PRO A 84 10.63 8.25 21.79
N GLY A 85 10.37 9.50 22.22
CA GLY A 85 11.27 10.28 23.08
C GLY A 85 12.18 11.29 22.37
N GLN A 86 12.25 11.30 21.04
CA GLN A 86 13.08 12.26 20.28
C GLN A 86 12.27 13.39 19.60
N ALA A 87 10.94 13.35 19.67
CA ALA A 87 10.07 14.34 19.03
C ALA A 87 10.26 15.79 19.52
N THR A 88 10.90 15.99 20.67
CA THR A 88 11.19 17.32 21.25
C THR A 88 12.65 17.76 21.11
N VAL A 89 13.53 16.93 20.52
CA VAL A 89 14.97 17.22 20.42
C VAL A 89 15.25 17.94 19.11
N SER A 90 15.74 19.19 19.20
CA SER A 90 16.16 19.96 18.02
C SER A 90 17.28 19.24 17.28
N GLY A 91 17.01 18.81 16.03
CA GLY A 91 17.96 18.08 15.18
C GLY A 91 17.75 16.56 15.09
N ALA A 92 16.68 16.02 15.67
CA ALA A 92 16.33 14.61 15.49
C ALA A 92 16.05 14.31 13.99
N LYS A 93 16.74 13.31 13.43
CA LYS A 93 16.43 12.78 12.10
C LYS A 93 15.17 11.90 12.18
N PRO A 94 14.26 11.97 11.22
CA PRO A 94 13.12 11.06 11.15
C PRO A 94 13.60 9.61 10.95
N LEU A 95 12.84 8.65 11.45
CA LEU A 95 13.18 7.22 11.48
C LEU A 95 13.51 6.69 10.08
N HIS A 96 12.78 7.16 9.06
CA HIS A 96 12.99 6.77 7.67
C HIS A 96 14.37 7.19 7.11
N ASP A 97 14.96 8.28 7.62
CA ASP A 97 16.31 8.70 7.24
C ASP A 97 17.37 7.85 7.94
N LEU A 98 17.09 7.37 9.16
CA LEU A 98 17.97 6.50 9.94
C LEU A 98 18.01 5.07 9.37
N GLU A 99 16.86 4.55 8.92
CA GLU A 99 16.79 3.24 8.25
C GLU A 99 17.45 3.26 6.87
N ALA A 100 17.31 4.33 6.09
CA ALA A 100 18.03 4.50 4.83
C ALA A 100 19.55 4.64 5.02
N GLU A 101 20.00 5.27 6.12
CA GLU A 101 21.41 5.31 6.51
C GLU A 101 21.92 3.94 7.00
N ALA A 102 21.08 3.15 7.68
CA ALA A 102 21.43 1.81 8.18
C ALA A 102 21.43 0.73 7.09
N GLU A 103 20.57 0.83 6.08
CA GLU A 103 20.56 -0.09 4.91
C GLU A 103 21.71 0.23 3.92
N GLY A 104 22.28 1.43 3.96
CA GLY A 104 23.41 1.83 3.12
C GLY A 104 24.78 1.43 3.65
N ASP A 105 24.87 0.98 4.91
CA ASP A 105 26.12 0.75 5.63
C ASP A 105 26.08 -0.65 6.27
N GLU A 106 26.16 -1.69 5.44
CA GLU A 106 26.54 -3.03 5.89
C GLU A 106 27.91 -2.93 6.58
N PRO A 107 28.02 -3.14 7.91
CA PRO A 107 29.31 -3.10 8.56
C PRO A 107 30.06 -4.38 8.18
N GLN A 108 31.00 -4.26 7.25
CA GLN A 108 32.03 -5.27 7.04
C GLN A 108 32.80 -5.40 8.36
N LEU A 109 32.47 -6.44 9.14
CA LEU A 109 33.14 -6.79 10.38
C LEU A 109 34.65 -6.94 10.10
N GLU A 110 35.46 -5.96 10.52
CA GLU A 110 36.91 -6.10 10.57
C GLU A 110 37.26 -7.18 11.59
N ALA A 111 37.85 -8.26 11.09
CA ALA A 111 38.37 -9.35 11.90
C ALA A 111 39.67 -8.91 12.59
N GLY A 112 39.61 -8.80 13.92
CA GLY A 112 40.65 -9.22 14.86
C GLY A 112 42.02 -8.54 14.80
N ASP A 113 42.24 -7.58 15.70
CA ASP A 113 43.56 -7.26 16.21
C ASP A 113 44.11 -8.43 17.05
N GLU A 114 45.12 -9.14 16.53
CA GLU A 114 46.00 -10.00 17.32
C GLU A 114 47.33 -9.28 17.55
N GLN A 115 47.44 -8.52 18.66
CA GLN A 115 48.73 -8.21 19.27
C GLN A 115 48.91 -9.08 20.51
N SER A 116 49.61 -10.20 20.36
CA SER A 116 50.19 -10.91 21.49
C SER A 116 51.53 -10.26 21.85
N GLU A 117 51.53 -9.43 22.88
CA GLU A 117 52.73 -9.19 23.68
C GLU A 117 53.10 -10.52 24.35
N THR A 118 54.35 -10.96 24.22
CA THR A 118 54.92 -11.99 25.11
C THR A 118 56.23 -11.46 25.67
N GLU A 119 56.28 -11.41 26.99
CA GLU A 119 57.36 -10.95 27.85
C GLU A 119 58.69 -11.69 27.65
N SER A 120 59.76 -10.96 28.06
CA SER A 120 61.13 -11.37 28.45
C SER A 120 62.23 -11.29 27.40
#